data_AF-A0A3D2VC71-F1
#
_entry.id   AF-A0A3D2VC71-F1
#
_cell.length_a   1.000
_cell.length_b   1.000
_cell.length_c   1.000
_cell.angle_alpha   90.00
_cell.angle_beta   90.00
_cell.angle_gamma   90.00
#
_symmetry.space_group_name_H-M   'P 1'
#
loop_
_entity.id
_entity.type
_entity.pdbx_description
1 polymer ?
#
loop_
_entity_poly.entity_id
_entity_poly.type
_entity_poly.pdbx_seq_one_letter_code
_entity_poly.pdbx_strand_id
1 'polypeptide(L)'
;MRRTAGKRLARGWIAGLLLGAATLCIPGVLFSDVAKPQIPSARGEQCVEPVEIMRRDHFDFMKHDRDTTVHEGVRSIKHSLAGCIDCHASRDTGGQFISINAEGQFCQTCHTYAAVKIDCFTCHAAVPATKVSQSP
;
A
#
# COMPACT_ATOMS: atom_id res chain seq x y z
N MET A 1 -45.05 -34.73 -60.24
CA MET A 1 -44.18 -35.13 -59.12
C MET A 1 -42.79 -34.50 -59.34
N ARG A 2 -42.21 -33.88 -58.30
CA ARG A 2 -40.84 -33.32 -58.16
C ARG A 2 -40.60 -31.83 -58.49
N ARG A 3 -40.66 -31.04 -57.41
CA ARG A 3 -39.74 -29.98 -56.90
C ARG A 3 -39.35 -28.81 -57.83
N THR A 4 -39.84 -27.64 -57.44
CA THR A 4 -39.39 -26.29 -57.83
C THR A 4 -38.03 -25.96 -57.21
N ALA A 5 -37.16 -25.26 -57.95
CA ALA A 5 -35.92 -24.68 -57.43
C ALA A 5 -35.63 -23.31 -58.07
N GLY A 6 -35.41 -22.31 -57.20
CA GLY A 6 -34.66 -21.08 -57.48
C GLY A 6 -35.45 -19.94 -58.12
N LYS A 7 -35.21 -18.66 -57.84
CA LYS A 7 -34.26 -17.97 -56.94
C LYS A 7 -34.92 -16.62 -56.62
N ARG A 8 -34.99 -16.21 -55.35
CA ARG A 8 -35.33 -14.82 -54.99
C ARG A 8 -34.02 -14.09 -54.69
N LEU A 9 -33.52 -13.28 -55.61
CA LEU A 9 -32.48 -12.30 -55.31
C LEU A 9 -33.15 -11.06 -54.73
N ALA A 10 -32.93 -10.81 -53.43
CA ALA A 10 -33.35 -9.60 -52.76
C ALA A 10 -32.35 -8.48 -53.02
N ARG A 11 -32.83 -7.44 -53.70
CA ARG A 11 -32.25 -6.08 -53.77
C ARG A 11 -32.16 -5.49 -52.37
N GLY A 12 -30.99 -4.96 -51.98
CA GLY A 12 -30.91 -4.02 -50.86
C GLY A 12 -29.57 -3.94 -50.15
N TRP A 13 -28.49 -3.52 -50.83
CA TRP A 13 -27.20 -3.23 -50.18
C TRP A 13 -26.42 -2.12 -50.90
N ILE A 14 -26.94 -0.89 -51.00
CA ILE A 14 -26.10 0.24 -51.49
C ILE A 14 -26.24 1.54 -50.66
N ALA A 15 -27.18 1.66 -49.70
CA ALA A 15 -27.37 2.93 -48.96
C ALA A 15 -26.98 2.84 -47.47
N GLY A 16 -25.72 2.52 -47.15
CA GLY A 16 -25.30 2.37 -45.74
C GLY A 16 -23.82 2.57 -45.46
N LEU A 17 -23.12 3.44 -46.21
CA LEU A 17 -21.65 3.56 -46.10
C LEU A 17 -21.12 5.00 -45.94
N LEU A 18 -21.92 5.93 -45.43
CA LEU A 18 -21.48 7.32 -45.18
C LEU A 18 -21.89 7.90 -43.81
N LEU A 19 -22.13 7.06 -42.80
CA LEU A 19 -22.46 7.53 -41.43
C LEU A 19 -21.75 6.75 -40.32
N GLY A 20 -20.45 6.45 -40.49
CA GLY A 20 -19.71 5.61 -39.55
C GLY A 20 -18.22 5.93 -39.42
N ALA A 21 -17.83 7.21 -39.48
CA ALA A 21 -16.41 7.60 -39.48
C ALA A 21 -16.08 8.81 -38.57
N ALA A 22 -16.78 8.99 -37.45
CA ALA A 22 -16.52 10.12 -36.53
C ALA A 22 -16.49 9.74 -35.03
N THR A 23 -16.19 8.49 -34.67
CA THR A 23 -16.24 8.01 -33.27
C THR A 23 -14.96 7.32 -32.79
N LEU A 24 -13.78 7.65 -33.32
CA LEU A 24 -12.55 6.95 -32.94
C LEU A 24 -11.36 7.90 -32.66
N CYS A 25 -11.48 8.74 -31.64
CA CYS A 25 -10.34 9.40 -31.00
C CYS A 25 -10.70 9.81 -29.55
N ILE A 26 -11.15 8.85 -28.72
CA ILE A 26 -11.07 9.04 -27.26
C ILE A 26 -9.70 8.47 -26.87
N PRO A 27 -8.68 9.30 -26.51
CA PRO A 27 -7.49 8.78 -25.87
C PRO A 27 -7.93 8.11 -24.56
N GLY A 28 -7.90 6.78 -24.54
CA GLY A 28 -8.15 6.01 -23.34
C GLY A 28 -7.07 6.34 -22.32
N VAL A 29 -7.44 7.10 -21.29
CA VAL A 29 -6.60 7.32 -20.13
C VAL A 29 -6.54 5.99 -19.40
N LEU A 30 -5.52 5.20 -19.67
CA LEU A 30 -5.25 3.98 -18.91
C LEU A 30 -4.71 4.40 -17.56
N PHE A 31 -5.58 4.41 -16.54
CA PHE A 31 -5.13 4.47 -15.16
C PHE A 31 -4.43 3.14 -14.84
N SER A 32 -3.10 3.14 -14.86
CA SER A 32 -2.33 2.02 -14.32
C SER A 32 -2.41 2.08 -12.79
N ASP A 33 -3.24 1.21 -12.21
CA ASP A 33 -3.24 0.99 -10.76
C ASP A 33 -1.95 0.25 -10.39
N VAL A 34 -1.13 0.85 -9.52
CA VAL A 34 0.10 0.20 -9.03
C VAL A 34 -0.30 -0.83 -7.98
N ALA A 35 0.21 -2.06 -8.11
CA ALA A 35 -0.06 -3.13 -7.16
C ALA A 35 0.34 -2.72 -5.75
N LYS A 36 -0.61 -2.62 -4.82
CA LYS A 36 -0.35 -2.24 -3.43
C LYS A 36 0.10 -3.46 -2.62
N PRO A 37 1.04 -3.31 -1.66
CA PRO A 37 1.44 -4.42 -0.80
C PRO A 37 0.31 -4.80 0.17
N GLN A 38 0.26 -6.08 0.53
CA GLN A 38 -0.62 -6.56 1.60
C GLN A 38 0.03 -6.30 2.96
N ILE A 39 -0.48 -5.32 3.68
CA ILE A 39 0.12 -4.85 4.94
C ILE A 39 -0.53 -5.58 6.13
N PRO A 40 0.25 -6.18 7.06
CA PRO A 40 -0.27 -6.73 8.31
C PRO A 40 -1.06 -5.68 9.11
N SER A 41 -2.16 -6.11 9.72
CA SER A 41 -2.97 -5.22 10.56
C SER A 41 -2.23 -4.83 11.84
N ALA A 42 -2.47 -3.61 12.30
CA ALA A 42 -2.02 -3.16 13.60
C ALA A 42 -2.94 -3.66 14.71
N ARG A 43 -2.43 -3.67 15.93
CA ARG A 43 -3.24 -3.71 17.15
C ARG A 43 -3.70 -2.30 17.48
N GLY A 44 -4.98 -2.13 17.82
CA GLY A 44 -5.56 -0.84 18.22
C GLY A 44 -6.87 -0.53 17.50
N GLU A 45 -7.56 0.51 17.99
CA GLU A 45 -8.89 0.90 17.49
C GLU A 45 -8.83 2.06 16.49
N GLN A 46 -7.75 2.85 16.52
CA GLN A 46 -7.60 4.06 15.72
C GLN A 46 -6.21 4.14 15.09
N CYS A 47 -6.17 4.55 13.82
CA CYS A 47 -4.92 4.85 13.13
C CYS A 47 -4.41 6.22 13.58
N VAL A 48 -3.08 6.39 13.64
CA VAL A 48 -2.44 7.66 14.02
C VAL A 48 -2.69 8.78 13.00
N GLU A 49 -2.96 8.41 11.74
CA GLU A 49 -3.36 9.28 10.63
C GLU A 49 -4.14 8.46 9.58
N PRO A 50 -4.79 9.10 8.60
CA PRO A 50 -5.32 8.42 7.43
C PRO A 50 -4.24 7.66 6.65
N VAL A 51 -4.60 6.52 6.06
CA VAL A 51 -3.66 5.64 5.33
C VAL A 51 -2.91 6.37 4.20
N GLU A 52 -3.60 7.24 3.46
CA GLU A 52 -2.98 7.97 2.34
C GLU A 52 -1.96 9.02 2.81
N ILE A 53 -2.14 9.56 4.03
CA ILE A 53 -1.16 10.46 4.66
C ILE A 53 0.06 9.65 5.07
N MET A 54 -0.13 8.49 5.72
CA MET A 54 1.00 7.62 6.08
C MET A 54 1.80 7.17 4.86
N ARG A 55 1.16 6.78 3.75
CA ARG A 55 1.90 6.37 2.55
C ARG A 55 2.76 7.48 1.96
N ARG A 56 2.30 8.74 2.04
CA ARG A 56 2.99 9.88 1.45
C ARG A 56 4.05 10.45 2.38
N ASP A 57 3.71 10.61 3.66
CA ASP A 57 4.43 11.48 4.57
C ASP A 57 5.15 10.71 5.70
N HIS A 58 5.04 9.36 5.78
CA HIS A 58 5.65 8.65 6.93
C HIS A 58 7.15 8.89 7.07
N PHE A 59 7.87 9.00 5.96
CA PHE A 59 9.32 9.14 6.01
C PHE A 59 9.72 10.51 6.59
N ASP A 60 8.93 11.55 6.33
CA ASP A 60 9.13 12.88 6.89
C ASP A 60 8.86 12.89 8.39
N PHE A 61 7.78 12.24 8.84
CA PHE A 61 7.52 12.07 10.27
C PHE A 61 8.67 11.34 10.95
N MET A 62 9.13 10.20 10.38
CA MET A 62 10.24 9.44 10.97
C MET A 62 11.55 10.22 10.99
N LYS A 63 11.85 10.98 9.94
CA LYS A 63 13.09 11.78 9.85
C LYS A 63 13.09 12.91 10.88
N HIS A 64 11.99 13.67 10.95
CA HIS A 64 11.87 14.76 11.91
C HIS A 64 11.91 14.22 13.34
N ASP A 65 11.11 13.21 13.64
CA ASP A 65 11.05 12.60 14.97
C ASP A 65 12.39 11.99 15.39
N ARG A 66 13.17 11.43 14.45
CA ARG A 66 14.54 10.98 14.71
C ARG A 66 15.42 12.14 15.18
N ASP A 67 15.44 13.24 14.42
CA ASP A 67 16.32 14.37 14.74
C ASP A 67 15.89 15.02 16.06
N THR A 68 14.59 15.23 16.27
CA THR A 68 14.00 15.75 17.51
C THR A 68 14.27 14.85 18.72
N THR A 69 14.16 13.52 18.56
CA THR A 69 14.41 12.58 19.67
C THR A 69 15.91 12.46 19.98
N VAL A 70 16.76 12.31 18.95
CA VAL A 70 18.18 11.98 19.13
C VAL A 70 19.02 13.21 19.41
N HIS A 71 18.78 14.32 18.72
CA HIS A 71 19.60 15.53 18.88
C HIS A 71 19.04 16.49 19.93
N GLU A 72 17.72 16.58 20.07
CA GLU A 72 17.07 17.52 21.00
C GLU A 72 16.58 16.84 22.30
N GLY A 73 16.54 15.51 22.33
CA GLY A 73 16.15 14.74 23.52
C GLY A 73 14.64 14.74 23.80
N VAL A 74 13.80 15.21 22.88
CA VAL A 74 12.35 15.27 23.06
C VAL A 74 11.71 13.92 22.74
N ARG A 75 11.06 13.29 23.73
CA ARG A 75 10.46 11.95 23.58
C ARG A 75 8.93 11.94 23.48
N SER A 76 8.29 13.06 23.79
CA SER A 76 6.83 13.23 23.68
C SER A 76 6.45 13.69 22.27
N ILE A 77 6.59 12.79 21.30
CA ILE A 77 6.34 13.05 19.88
C ILE A 77 5.14 12.25 19.37
N LYS A 78 4.32 12.88 18.52
CA LYS A 78 3.04 12.31 18.06
C LYS A 78 3.23 11.02 17.25
N HIS A 79 4.23 10.99 16.37
CA HIS A 79 4.51 9.87 15.47
C HIS A 79 5.71 9.04 15.93
N SER A 80 5.87 8.89 17.25
CA SER A 80 7.02 8.19 17.84
C SER A 80 7.26 6.81 17.22
N LEU A 81 8.52 6.52 16.89
CA LEU A 81 8.93 5.21 16.37
C LEU A 81 8.53 4.09 17.33
N ALA A 82 8.68 4.30 18.64
CA ALA A 82 8.27 3.35 19.67
C ALA A 82 6.76 3.08 19.62
N GLY A 83 5.92 4.11 19.53
CA GLY A 83 4.46 3.96 19.41
C GLY A 83 4.04 3.22 18.14
N CYS A 84 4.73 3.44 17.01
CA CYS A 84 4.50 2.65 15.80
C CYS A 84 4.78 1.16 16.03
N ILE A 85 5.91 0.83 16.65
CA ILE A 85 6.30 -0.57 16.96
C ILE A 85 5.31 -1.20 17.95
N ASP A 86 4.84 -0.44 18.94
CA ASP A 86 3.92 -0.90 19.97
C ASP A 86 2.57 -1.39 19.42
N CYS A 87 2.11 -0.83 18.30
CA CYS A 87 0.87 -1.26 17.64
C CYS A 87 1.14 -2.27 16.50
N HIS A 88 2.20 -2.08 15.72
CA HIS A 88 2.43 -2.85 14.50
C HIS A 88 3.29 -4.12 14.69
N ALA A 89 3.99 -4.29 15.81
CA ALA A 89 4.71 -5.52 16.08
C ALA A 89 3.72 -6.67 16.30
N SER A 90 3.82 -7.69 15.45
CA SER A 90 3.00 -8.91 15.54
C SER A 90 3.53 -9.82 16.65
N ARG A 91 2.73 -10.82 17.02
CA ARG A 91 3.14 -11.89 17.93
C ARG A 91 3.12 -13.24 17.23
N ASP A 92 4.05 -14.11 17.60
CA ASP A 92 4.03 -15.51 17.19
C ASP A 92 2.94 -16.31 17.94
N THR A 93 2.85 -17.60 17.64
CA THR A 93 1.90 -18.52 18.28
C THR A 93 2.15 -18.69 19.79
N GLY A 94 3.37 -18.40 20.26
CA GLY A 94 3.74 -18.41 21.67
C GLY A 94 3.49 -17.06 22.37
N GLY A 95 2.98 -16.06 21.64
CA GLY A 95 2.73 -14.72 22.15
C GLY A 95 3.96 -13.83 22.24
N GLN A 96 5.13 -14.25 21.72
CA GLN A 96 6.33 -13.41 21.70
C GLN A 96 6.28 -12.42 20.53
N PHE A 97 6.84 -11.23 20.72
CA PHE A 97 6.90 -10.24 19.65
C PHE A 97 7.84 -10.69 18.53
N ILE A 98 7.35 -10.58 17.30
CA ILE A 98 8.16 -10.74 16.09
C ILE A 98 8.75 -9.37 15.75
N SER A 99 10.03 -9.35 15.38
CA SER A 99 10.74 -8.14 14.94
C SER A 99 9.99 -7.42 13.82
N ILE A 100 9.76 -6.11 13.93
CA ILE A 100 8.96 -5.34 12.97
C ILE A 100 9.54 -5.31 11.54
N ASN A 101 10.85 -5.56 11.42
CA ASN A 101 11.59 -5.65 10.16
C ASN A 101 11.85 -7.09 9.71
N ALA A 102 11.26 -8.11 10.35
CA ALA A 102 11.31 -9.48 9.85
C ALA A 102 10.41 -9.64 8.60
N GLU A 103 10.66 -10.70 7.83
CA GLU A 103 9.88 -10.99 6.63
C GLU A 103 8.37 -11.06 6.93
N GLY A 104 7.58 -10.41 6.08
CA GLY A 104 6.13 -10.33 6.23
C GLY A 104 5.62 -9.42 7.34
N GLN A 105 6.51 -8.75 8.10
CA GLN A 105 6.12 -7.80 9.15
C GLN A 105 5.94 -6.38 8.59
N PHE A 106 5.20 -5.54 9.32
CA PHE A 106 4.69 -4.26 8.83
C PHE A 106 5.75 -3.37 8.16
N CYS A 107 6.85 -3.05 8.86
CA CYS A 107 7.89 -2.20 8.30
C CYS A 107 8.55 -2.88 7.10
N GLN A 108 8.88 -4.17 7.22
CA GLN A 108 9.55 -4.90 6.14
C GLN A 108 8.73 -4.95 4.85
N THR A 109 7.42 -5.16 4.94
CA THR A 109 6.56 -5.28 3.76
C THR A 109 6.51 -3.98 2.96
N CYS A 110 6.30 -2.84 3.62
CA CYS A 110 6.32 -1.54 2.95
C CYS A 110 7.70 -1.20 2.37
N HIS A 111 8.77 -1.47 3.14
CA HIS A 111 10.12 -1.14 2.73
C HIS A 111 10.63 -2.03 1.59
N THR A 112 10.21 -3.30 1.54
CA THR A 112 10.46 -4.18 0.40
C THR A 112 9.74 -3.65 -0.84
N TYR A 113 8.46 -3.29 -0.70
CA TYR A 113 7.66 -2.72 -1.79
C TYR A 113 8.24 -1.42 -2.33
N ALA A 114 8.73 -0.54 -1.46
CA ALA A 114 9.35 0.73 -1.83
C ALA A 114 10.83 0.61 -2.24
N ALA A 115 11.41 -0.60 -2.19
CA ALA A 115 12.83 -0.85 -2.40
C ALA A 115 13.76 0.01 -1.49
N VAL A 116 13.35 0.22 -0.24
CA VAL A 116 14.09 0.99 0.77
C VAL A 116 14.65 0.05 1.82
N LYS A 117 15.95 0.17 2.13
CA LYS A 117 16.56 -0.58 3.24
C LYS A 117 16.31 0.12 4.57
N ILE A 118 15.92 -0.64 5.58
CA ILE A 118 15.86 -0.16 6.97
C ILE A 118 17.19 -0.47 7.65
N ASP A 119 17.89 0.54 8.15
CA ASP A 119 19.20 0.41 8.80
C ASP A 119 19.14 0.61 10.33
N CYS A 120 18.16 1.35 10.83
CA CYS A 120 17.96 1.64 12.26
C CYS A 120 18.06 0.41 13.16
N PHE A 121 17.42 -0.70 12.75
CA PHE A 121 17.31 -1.92 13.55
C PHE A 121 18.54 -2.83 13.53
N THR A 122 19.64 -2.38 12.90
CA THR A 122 20.93 -3.05 13.04
C THR A 122 21.48 -2.86 14.47
N CYS A 123 21.11 -1.74 15.12
CA CYS A 123 21.52 -1.43 16.50
C CYS A 123 20.34 -1.11 17.43
N HIS A 124 19.19 -0.65 16.91
CA HIS A 124 18.01 -0.34 17.73
C HIS A 124 17.07 -1.54 17.88
N ALA A 125 16.34 -1.56 19.01
CA ALA A 125 15.31 -2.55 19.26
C ALA A 125 14.21 -2.48 18.19
N ALA A 126 13.85 -3.65 17.66
CA ALA A 126 12.84 -3.82 16.62
C ALA A 126 11.54 -4.46 17.14
N VAL A 127 11.43 -4.59 18.46
CA VAL A 127 10.24 -5.06 19.19
C VAL A 127 9.93 -4.10 20.33
N PRO A 128 8.68 -4.05 20.81
CA PRO A 128 8.30 -3.24 21.96
C PRO A 128 9.19 -3.48 23.18
N ALA A 129 9.49 -2.42 23.93
CA ALA A 129 10.16 -2.57 25.22
C ALA A 129 9.22 -3.30 26.20
N THR A 130 9.68 -4.39 26.79
CA THR A 130 9.02 -4.95 27.98
C THR A 130 9.16 -3.92 29.12
N LYS A 131 8.13 -3.74 29.94
CA LYS A 131 7.97 -2.64 30.92
C LYS A 131 9.04 -2.53 32.03
N VAL A 132 10.23 -3.11 31.87
CA VAL A 132 11.30 -3.16 32.88
C VAL A 132 12.33 -2.02 32.75
N SER A 133 12.34 -1.21 31.68
CA SER A 133 13.38 -0.16 31.50
C SER A 133 12.90 1.24 31.12
N GLN A 134 11.66 1.61 31.43
CA GLN A 134 11.30 3.03 31.41
C GLN A 134 11.68 3.67 32.76
N SER A 135 12.96 4.03 32.90
CA SER A 135 13.32 5.07 33.86
C SER A 135 12.74 6.41 33.38
N PRO A 136 12.20 7.23 34.30
CA PRO A 136 11.61 8.52 33.97
C PRO A 136 12.60 9.47 33.28
#